data_AF-A0A7S1D8I4-F1
#
_entry.id   AF-A0A7S1D8I4-F1
#
_cell.length_a   1.000
_cell.length_b   1.000
_cell.length_c   1.000
_cell.angle_alpha   90.00
_cell.angle_beta   90.00
_cell.angle_gamma   90.00
#
_symmetry.space_group_name_H-M   'P 1'
#
loop_
_entity.id
_entity.type
_entity.pdbx_description
1 polymer ?
#
loop_
_entity_poly.entity_id
_entity_poly.type
_entity_poly.pdbx_seq_one_letter_code
_entity_poly.pdbx_strand_id
1 'polypeptide(L)'
;YEYCLVRPQDSVVYFHNKGSFTTNKMNHRLRRHLTKAIFSRQCLNMRSFNFCTAVFSGFPFPQSCGNFYVTKCSYVNRLIPPRDFERVKMKLHKEMMRNKSLSWVNDPDPLMSRDSWLGLNRYSLEHWIASHPSLKPASVYPMSHGAFNYRWVPKALDWVPWLRGTIIKTAVIMKKAPTYYKLAGRLYLYEKLYGELPPPDSWVWTFYFV
;
A
#
# COMPACT_ATOMS: atom_id res chain seq x y z
N TYR A 1 -1.14 16.21 4.58
CA TYR A 1 -0.39 15.70 5.76
C TYR A 1 -0.54 16.69 6.90
N GLU A 2 -0.27 17.96 6.63
CA GLU A 2 -0.42 19.15 7.46
C GLU A 2 -1.78 19.20 8.18
N TYR A 3 -2.89 18.91 7.47
CA TYR A 3 -4.23 18.80 8.08
C TYR A 3 -4.26 17.83 9.27
N CYS A 4 -3.64 16.66 9.12
CA CYS A 4 -3.68 15.61 10.14
C CYS A 4 -2.81 15.93 11.36
N LEU A 5 -1.77 16.75 11.20
CA LEU A 5 -0.93 17.17 12.33
C LEU A 5 -1.75 17.92 13.38
N VAL A 6 -2.70 18.74 12.94
CA VAL A 6 -3.56 19.55 13.82
C VAL A 6 -4.91 18.91 14.14
N ARG A 7 -5.28 17.82 13.44
CA ARG A 7 -6.54 17.08 13.61
C ARG A 7 -6.32 15.56 13.75
N PRO A 8 -5.63 15.08 14.80
CA PRO A 8 -5.26 13.67 14.92
C PRO A 8 -6.46 12.71 15.05
N GLN A 9 -7.62 13.20 15.48
CA GLN A 9 -8.84 12.40 15.66
C GLN A 9 -9.65 12.23 14.36
N ASP A 10 -9.33 13.00 13.33
CA ASP A 10 -10.09 12.97 12.08
C ASP A 10 -9.72 11.77 11.21
N SER A 11 -10.59 11.49 10.25
CA SER A 11 -10.28 10.61 9.13
C SER A 11 -10.27 11.43 7.85
N VAL A 12 -9.34 11.11 6.95
CA VAL A 12 -9.20 11.79 5.65
C VAL A 12 -9.41 10.80 4.52
N VAL A 13 -10.01 11.29 3.44
CA VAL A 13 -10.21 10.55 2.20
C VAL A 13 -9.25 11.12 1.17
N TYR A 14 -8.44 10.25 0.57
CA TYR A 14 -7.59 10.60 -0.56
C TYR A 14 -8.11 9.91 -1.82
N PHE A 15 -8.29 10.72 -2.86
CA PHE A 15 -8.66 10.31 -4.20
C PHE A 15 -8.14 11.36 -5.17
N HIS A 16 -8.04 11.00 -6.44
CA HIS A 16 -7.56 11.91 -7.47
C HIS A 16 -8.26 11.68 -8.80
N ASN A 17 -8.30 12.71 -9.64
CA ASN A 17 -8.80 12.62 -11.00
C ASN A 17 -7.77 12.03 -11.99
N LYS A 18 -6.52 11.76 -11.57
CA LYS A 18 -5.46 11.18 -12.42
C LYS A 18 -6.00 9.91 -13.10
N GLY A 19 -6.34 10.04 -14.37
CA GLY A 19 -6.46 8.91 -15.27
C GLY A 19 -5.06 8.43 -15.60
N SER A 20 -4.89 7.14 -15.88
CA SER A 20 -3.85 6.80 -16.85
C SER A 20 -4.05 7.73 -18.05
N PHE A 21 -2.98 8.15 -18.72
CA PHE A 21 -2.97 9.03 -19.90
C PHE A 21 -3.77 8.48 -21.11
N THR A 22 -4.65 7.51 -20.87
CA THR A 22 -5.53 6.77 -21.77
C THR A 22 -6.94 6.74 -21.17
N THR A 23 -7.76 7.73 -21.50
CA THR A 23 -9.20 7.73 -21.21
C THR A 23 -9.84 6.51 -21.86
N ASN A 24 -10.35 5.58 -21.06
CA ASN A 24 -11.07 4.41 -21.58
C ASN A 24 -12.18 3.96 -20.61
N LYS A 25 -13.15 3.20 -21.14
CA LYS A 25 -14.31 2.69 -20.39
C LYS A 25 -13.91 1.89 -19.14
N MET A 26 -12.80 1.16 -19.20
CA MET A 26 -12.31 0.36 -18.07
C MET A 26 -11.86 1.25 -16.90
N ASN A 27 -11.11 2.31 -17.18
CA ASN A 27 -10.64 3.26 -16.18
C ASN A 27 -11.77 4.03 -15.52
N HIS A 28 -12.83 4.38 -16.27
CA HIS A 28 -14.03 4.98 -15.68
C HIS A 28 -14.75 4.03 -14.74
N ARG A 29 -14.91 2.75 -15.12
CA ARG A 29 -15.48 1.73 -14.23
C ARG A 29 -14.63 1.58 -12.98
N LEU A 30 -13.32 1.42 -13.14
CA LEU A 30 -12.36 1.30 -12.06
C LEU A 30 -12.55 2.43 -11.03
N ARG A 31 -12.52 3.69 -11.48
CA ARG A 31 -12.72 4.85 -10.61
C ARG A 31 -14.05 4.82 -9.88
N ARG A 32 -15.15 4.40 -10.53
CA ARG A 32 -16.46 4.28 -9.85
C ARG A 32 -16.41 3.24 -8.73
N HIS A 33 -15.78 2.09 -8.95
CA HIS A 33 -15.59 1.07 -7.90
C HIS A 33 -14.73 1.59 -6.75
N LEU A 34 -13.61 2.24 -7.05
CA LEU A 34 -12.71 2.82 -6.03
C LEU A 34 -13.41 3.92 -5.22
N THR A 35 -14.15 4.80 -5.89
CA THR A 35 -14.93 5.86 -5.25
C THR A 35 -16.01 5.27 -4.36
N LYS A 36 -16.78 4.28 -4.85
CA LYS A 36 -17.78 3.57 -4.03
C LYS A 36 -17.17 2.95 -2.78
N ALA A 37 -15.96 2.42 -2.86
CA ALA A 37 -15.27 1.84 -1.72
C ALA A 37 -14.93 2.88 -0.65
N ILE A 38 -14.22 3.94 -1.02
CA ILE A 38 -13.72 4.93 -0.05
C ILE A 38 -14.84 5.79 0.57
N PHE A 39 -15.96 5.96 -0.12
CA PHE A 39 -17.15 6.65 0.42
C PHE A 39 -18.18 5.70 1.06
N SER A 40 -17.84 4.42 1.22
CA SER A 40 -18.71 3.48 1.94
C SER A 40 -18.73 3.76 3.44
N ARG A 41 -19.87 3.48 4.09
CA ARG A 41 -19.97 3.58 5.57
C ARG A 41 -18.92 2.71 6.27
N GLN A 42 -18.57 1.58 5.66
CA GLN A 42 -17.55 0.64 6.14
C GLN A 42 -16.17 1.29 6.27
N CYS A 43 -15.73 2.03 5.25
CA CYS A 43 -14.46 2.75 5.32
C CYS A 43 -14.55 4.00 6.20
N LEU A 44 -15.63 4.79 6.08
CA LEU A 44 -15.76 6.05 6.82
C LEU A 44 -15.90 5.85 8.34
N ASN A 45 -16.47 4.71 8.77
CA ASN A 45 -16.70 4.39 10.18
C ASN A 45 -15.76 3.29 10.70
N MET A 46 -14.58 3.10 10.09
CA MET A 46 -13.65 2.04 10.51
C MET A 46 -13.11 2.27 11.94
N ARG A 47 -13.32 1.29 12.82
CA ARG A 47 -12.83 1.35 14.22
C ARG A 47 -11.50 0.63 14.40
N SER A 48 -11.47 -0.67 14.08
CA SER A 48 -10.32 -1.56 14.28
C SER A 48 -9.18 -1.40 13.26
N PHE A 49 -9.38 -0.57 12.24
CA PHE A 49 -8.44 -0.31 11.17
C PHE A 49 -8.06 1.18 11.13
N ASN A 50 -6.90 1.49 10.56
CA ASN A 50 -6.46 2.88 10.33
C ASN A 50 -6.30 3.22 8.85
N PHE A 51 -6.59 2.25 7.96
CA PHE A 51 -6.52 2.41 6.52
C PHE A 51 -7.58 1.53 5.84
N CYS A 52 -8.32 2.09 4.89
CA CYS A 52 -9.36 1.39 4.14
C CYS A 52 -9.30 1.74 2.66
N THR A 53 -9.46 0.74 1.80
CA THR A 53 -9.48 0.90 0.34
C THR A 53 -10.41 -0.13 -0.29
N ALA A 54 -10.62 -0.06 -1.60
CA ALA A 54 -11.34 -1.11 -2.32
C ALA A 54 -10.64 -2.46 -2.13
N VAL A 55 -9.37 -2.51 -2.51
CA VAL A 55 -8.52 -3.70 -2.40
C VAL A 55 -7.12 -3.27 -1.94
N PHE A 56 -6.68 -3.88 -0.85
CA PHE A 56 -5.32 -3.77 -0.35
C PHE A 56 -4.48 -4.96 -0.79
N SER A 57 -3.29 -4.68 -1.32
CA SER A 57 -2.29 -5.70 -1.67
C SER A 57 -1.01 -5.46 -0.91
N GLY A 58 -0.39 -6.52 -0.37
CA GLY A 58 0.94 -6.46 0.22
C GLY A 58 2.08 -6.63 -0.81
N PHE A 59 1.75 -7.04 -2.04
CA PHE A 59 2.74 -7.33 -3.09
C PHE A 59 2.47 -6.53 -4.38
N PRO A 60 3.52 -6.09 -5.12
CA PRO A 60 4.95 -6.14 -4.77
C PRO A 60 5.32 -5.28 -3.56
N PHE A 61 4.46 -4.32 -3.21
CA PHE A 61 4.57 -3.51 -2.01
C PHE A 61 3.18 -3.27 -1.39
N PRO A 62 3.11 -2.88 -0.11
CA PRO A 62 1.87 -2.48 0.54
C PRO A 62 1.22 -1.32 -0.23
N GLN A 63 0.04 -1.52 -0.80
CA GLN A 63 -0.60 -0.52 -1.64
C GLN A 63 -2.14 -0.60 -1.64
N SER A 64 -2.76 0.55 -1.89
CA SER A 64 -4.16 0.65 -2.28
C SER A 64 -4.31 0.54 -3.79
N CYS A 65 -5.32 -0.20 -4.24
CA CYS A 65 -5.70 -0.18 -5.65
C CYS A 65 -6.13 1.24 -6.06
N GLY A 66 -5.59 1.74 -7.17
CA GLY A 66 -5.88 3.06 -7.70
C GLY A 66 -5.37 4.24 -6.89
N ASN A 67 -4.59 4.01 -5.82
CA ASN A 67 -4.19 5.04 -4.86
C ASN A 67 -5.39 5.79 -4.26
N PHE A 68 -6.50 5.10 -4.01
CA PHE A 68 -7.70 5.63 -3.36
C PHE A 68 -7.84 5.00 -1.98
N TYR A 69 -7.96 5.81 -0.94
CA TYR A 69 -8.05 5.30 0.43
C TYR A 69 -8.72 6.28 1.39
N VAL A 70 -9.17 5.72 2.51
CA VAL A 70 -9.51 6.43 3.74
C VAL A 70 -8.48 6.07 4.79
N THR A 71 -8.01 7.04 5.57
CA THR A 71 -7.07 6.79 6.66
C THR A 71 -7.32 7.69 7.86
N LYS A 72 -6.91 7.24 9.05
CA LYS A 72 -6.96 8.06 10.27
C LYS A 72 -5.79 9.03 10.31
N CYS A 73 -6.04 10.27 10.70
CA CYS A 73 -4.99 11.27 10.83
C CYS A 73 -3.94 10.88 11.90
N SER A 74 -4.34 10.19 12.96
CA SER A 74 -3.41 9.61 13.94
C SER A 74 -2.39 8.63 13.31
N TYR A 75 -2.74 7.94 12.22
CA TYR A 75 -1.78 7.13 11.47
C TYR A 75 -0.90 8.00 10.55
N VAL A 76 -1.49 8.97 9.85
CA VAL A 76 -0.75 9.90 8.97
C VAL A 76 0.35 10.65 9.73
N ASN A 77 0.11 11.00 10.99
CA ASN A 77 1.08 11.70 11.85
C ASN A 77 2.33 10.87 12.19
N ARG A 78 2.29 9.55 11.94
CA ARG A 78 3.45 8.66 12.10
C ARG A 78 4.31 8.57 10.84
N LEU A 79 3.81 9.10 9.72
CA LEU A 79 4.52 9.06 8.45
C LEU A 79 5.59 10.16 8.41
N ILE A 80 6.71 9.85 7.77
CA ILE A 80 7.66 10.85 7.29
C ILE A 80 6.87 11.87 6.45
N PRO A 81 7.12 13.19 6.59
CA PRO A 81 6.45 14.20 5.77
C PRO A 81 6.53 13.85 4.27
N PRO A 82 5.44 13.98 3.50
CA PRO A 82 5.43 13.64 2.08
C PRO A 82 6.56 14.28 1.26
N ARG A 83 6.90 15.54 1.61
CA ARG A 83 7.97 16.32 0.95
C ARG A 83 9.36 15.72 1.17
N ASP A 84 9.54 14.99 2.27
CA ASP A 84 10.82 14.36 2.62
C ASP A 84 10.89 12.89 2.21
N PHE A 85 9.75 12.23 2.05
CA PHE A 85 9.68 10.79 1.87
C PHE A 85 10.47 10.29 0.66
N GLU A 86 10.36 10.96 -0.49
CA GLU A 86 11.12 10.60 -1.70
C GLU A 86 12.63 10.62 -1.43
N ARG A 87 13.13 11.72 -0.88
CA ARG A 87 14.55 11.91 -0.57
C ARG A 87 15.06 10.84 0.39
N VAL A 88 14.33 10.59 1.47
CA VAL A 88 14.70 9.58 2.49
C VAL A 88 14.69 8.19 1.88
N LYS A 89 13.65 7.83 1.13
CA LYS A 89 13.51 6.53 0.47
C LYS A 89 14.61 6.30 -0.57
N MET A 90 14.95 7.31 -1.35
CA MET A 90 16.02 7.27 -2.34
C MET A 90 17.40 7.10 -1.69
N LYS A 91 17.67 7.82 -0.60
CA LYS A 91 18.92 7.66 0.17
C LYS A 91 19.07 6.24 0.70
N LEU A 92 18.01 5.73 1.36
CA LEU A 92 17.98 4.37 1.88
C LEU A 92 18.20 3.33 0.78
N HIS A 93 17.54 3.48 -0.37
CA HIS A 93 17.74 2.55 -1.48
C HIS A 93 19.20 2.54 -1.97
N LYS A 94 19.84 3.71 -2.11
CA LYS A 94 21.26 3.79 -2.49
C LYS A 94 22.18 3.11 -1.46
N GLU A 95 21.90 3.28 -0.17
CA GLU A 95 22.65 2.61 0.91
C GLU A 95 22.48 1.09 0.86
N MET A 96 21.24 0.61 0.65
CA MET A 96 20.95 -0.81 0.48
C MET A 96 21.73 -1.41 -0.69
N MET A 97 21.77 -0.74 -1.84
CA MET A 97 22.47 -1.23 -3.03
C MET A 97 24.01 -1.22 -2.88
N ARG A 98 24.55 -0.40 -1.98
CA ARG A 98 26.00 -0.36 -1.69
C ARG A 98 26.43 -1.43 -0.69
N ASN A 99 25.52 -1.85 0.19
CA ASN A 99 25.86 -2.79 1.24
C ASN A 99 25.84 -4.24 0.73
N LYS A 100 26.99 -4.70 0.22
CA LYS A 100 27.20 -6.06 -0.31
C LYS A 100 26.95 -7.20 0.69
N SER A 101 26.88 -6.90 1.98
CA SER A 101 26.51 -7.89 3.01
C SER A 101 25.02 -8.24 2.98
N LEU A 102 24.18 -7.40 2.36
CA LEU A 102 22.77 -7.67 2.22
C LEU A 102 22.55 -8.64 1.06
N SER A 103 21.91 -9.78 1.36
CA SER A 103 21.71 -10.87 0.41
C SER A 103 20.97 -10.47 -0.87
N TRP A 104 20.14 -9.41 -0.84
CA TRP A 104 19.42 -8.88 -2.01
C TRP A 104 20.26 -8.05 -2.98
N VAL A 105 21.51 -7.68 -2.63
CA VAL A 105 22.42 -7.00 -3.57
C VAL A 105 23.01 -7.99 -4.58
N ASN A 106 23.06 -9.27 -4.22
CA ASN A 106 23.66 -10.34 -5.03
C ASN A 106 22.63 -11.15 -5.84
N ASP A 107 21.35 -10.77 -5.79
CA ASP A 107 20.24 -11.39 -6.52
C ASP A 107 19.60 -10.35 -7.46
N PRO A 108 20.21 -10.07 -8.63
CA PRO A 108 19.75 -9.05 -9.56
C PRO A 108 18.53 -9.54 -10.32
N ASP A 109 17.38 -9.63 -9.66
CA ASP A 109 16.11 -9.88 -10.31
C ASP A 109 15.69 -8.61 -11.09
N PRO A 110 15.31 -8.72 -12.38
CA PRO A 110 14.72 -7.61 -13.14
C PRO A 110 13.57 -6.88 -12.41
N LEU A 111 12.84 -7.56 -11.52
CA LEU A 111 11.81 -6.97 -10.67
C LEU A 111 12.37 -5.95 -9.67
N MET A 112 13.65 -6.01 -9.32
CA MET A 112 14.37 -4.99 -8.54
C MET A 112 14.89 -3.82 -9.38
N SER A 113 14.63 -3.78 -10.70
CA SER A 113 14.97 -2.62 -11.55
C SER A 113 13.81 -1.64 -11.77
N ARG A 114 12.59 -1.98 -11.31
CA ARG A 114 11.39 -1.16 -11.56
C ARG A 114 11.17 -0.15 -10.45
N ASP A 115 11.43 1.12 -10.72
CA ASP A 115 11.18 2.24 -9.78
C ASP A 115 9.78 2.20 -9.14
N SER A 116 8.75 1.86 -9.93
CA SER A 116 7.37 1.74 -9.44
C SER A 116 7.17 0.68 -8.35
N TRP A 117 7.94 -0.41 -8.38
CA TRP A 117 7.86 -1.49 -7.40
C TRP A 117 8.71 -1.23 -6.17
N LEU A 118 9.75 -0.42 -6.32
CA LEU A 118 10.64 0.00 -5.24
C LEU A 118 10.16 1.28 -4.51
N GLY A 119 9.26 2.04 -5.14
CA GLY A 119 8.76 3.31 -4.63
C GLY A 119 9.78 4.42 -4.76
N LEU A 120 10.47 4.46 -5.89
CA LEU A 120 11.51 5.45 -6.18
C LEU A 120 10.98 6.56 -7.08
N ASN A 121 11.68 7.70 -7.07
CA ASN A 121 11.38 8.86 -7.90
C ASN A 121 9.89 9.25 -7.78
N ARG A 122 9.21 9.44 -8.92
CA ARG A 122 7.79 9.81 -9.00
C ARG A 122 6.81 8.83 -8.35
N TYR A 123 7.24 7.62 -8.00
CA TYR A 123 6.41 6.58 -7.39
C TYR A 123 6.49 6.56 -5.86
N SER A 124 7.37 7.37 -5.27
CA SER A 124 7.56 7.45 -3.82
C SER A 124 6.25 7.69 -3.07
N LEU A 125 5.40 8.61 -3.56
CA LEU A 125 4.13 8.93 -2.92
C LEU A 125 3.05 7.84 -3.08
N GLU A 126 3.21 6.91 -4.02
CA GLU A 126 2.34 5.71 -4.10
C GLU A 126 2.69 4.70 -3.00
N HIS A 127 3.89 4.78 -2.43
CA HIS A 127 4.38 3.94 -1.33
C HIS A 127 4.23 4.60 0.04
N TRP A 128 4.25 5.93 0.07
CA TRP A 128 4.25 6.74 1.29
C TRP A 128 3.14 6.39 2.28
N ILE A 129 1.90 6.24 1.81
CA ILE A 129 0.78 6.06 2.73
C ILE A 129 0.81 4.70 3.45
N ALA A 130 1.49 3.70 2.89
CA ALA A 130 1.51 2.35 3.43
C ALA A 130 2.90 1.93 3.93
N SER A 131 3.81 2.89 4.15
CA SER A 131 5.20 2.62 4.49
C SER A 131 5.46 2.40 5.98
N HIS A 132 4.53 2.73 6.88
CA HIS A 132 4.76 2.62 8.33
C HIS A 132 4.31 1.25 8.90
N PRO A 133 5.09 0.63 9.81
CA PRO A 133 4.82 -0.72 10.33
C PRO A 133 3.50 -0.86 11.12
N SER A 134 2.95 0.24 11.62
CA SER A 134 1.67 0.29 12.36
C SER A 134 0.42 0.32 11.47
N LEU A 135 0.57 0.18 10.15
CA LEU A 135 -0.56 0.13 9.21
C LEU A 135 -1.48 -1.05 9.56
N LYS A 136 -2.78 -0.78 9.73
CA LYS A 136 -3.85 -1.78 9.92
C LYS A 136 -4.82 -1.64 8.74
N PRO A 137 -4.56 -2.33 7.61
CA PRO A 137 -5.30 -2.15 6.38
C PRO A 137 -6.61 -2.96 6.37
N ALA A 138 -7.60 -2.42 5.66
CA ALA A 138 -8.83 -3.10 5.32
C ALA A 138 -9.19 -2.93 3.85
N SER A 139 -9.80 -3.98 3.30
CA SER A 139 -10.45 -3.98 1.99
C SER A 139 -11.96 -4.04 2.18
N VAL A 140 -12.73 -3.34 1.34
CA VAL A 140 -14.21 -3.43 1.34
C VAL A 140 -14.77 -4.14 0.13
N TYR A 141 -13.97 -4.37 -0.90
CA TYR A 141 -14.40 -5.06 -2.11
C TYR A 141 -14.41 -6.59 -1.89
N PRO A 142 -15.48 -7.31 -2.29
CA PRO A 142 -15.57 -8.76 -2.12
C PRO A 142 -14.58 -9.49 -3.04
N MET A 143 -13.55 -10.09 -2.44
CA MET A 143 -12.48 -10.81 -3.16
C MET A 143 -12.94 -12.07 -3.91
N SER A 144 -14.18 -12.55 -3.71
CA SER A 144 -14.77 -13.65 -4.48
C SER A 144 -14.85 -13.37 -5.99
N HIS A 145 -14.66 -12.11 -6.41
CA HIS A 145 -14.66 -11.67 -7.80
C HIS A 145 -13.25 -11.58 -8.41
N GLY A 146 -12.23 -12.16 -7.76
CA GLY A 146 -10.84 -12.08 -8.18
C GLY A 146 -10.16 -10.78 -7.73
N ALA A 147 -8.82 -10.80 -7.67
CA ALA A 147 -8.02 -9.64 -7.31
C ALA A 147 -8.26 -8.51 -8.33
N PHE A 148 -8.78 -7.38 -7.84
CA PHE A 148 -9.03 -6.18 -8.60
C PHE A 148 -7.72 -5.46 -8.97
N ASN A 149 -6.95 -6.06 -9.89
CA ASN A 149 -5.66 -5.55 -10.36
C ASN A 149 -5.79 -4.92 -11.75
N TYR A 150 -6.67 -3.91 -11.90
CA TYR A 150 -6.92 -3.16 -13.14
C TYR A 150 -7.40 -3.97 -14.37
N ARG A 151 -7.38 -5.31 -14.29
CA ARG A 151 -7.69 -6.24 -15.40
C ARG A 151 -9.10 -6.83 -15.32
N TRP A 152 -9.68 -6.90 -14.13
CA TRP A 152 -10.96 -7.57 -13.86
C TRP A 152 -11.92 -6.65 -13.11
N VAL A 153 -12.17 -5.46 -13.68
CA VAL A 153 -13.12 -4.51 -13.11
C VAL A 153 -14.53 -4.95 -13.50
N PRO A 154 -15.44 -5.25 -12.54
CA PRO A 154 -16.81 -5.61 -12.89
C PRO A 154 -17.49 -4.51 -13.70
N LYS A 155 -18.47 -4.91 -14.52
CA LYS A 155 -19.32 -3.94 -15.20
C LYS A 155 -20.31 -3.30 -14.24
N ALA A 156 -20.84 -4.09 -13.31
CA ALA A 156 -21.88 -3.68 -12.36
C ALA A 156 -21.29 -3.09 -11.08
N LEU A 157 -22.00 -2.13 -10.50
CA LEU A 157 -21.70 -1.49 -9.21
C LEU A 157 -22.65 -1.98 -8.10
N ASP A 158 -23.17 -3.19 -8.21
CA ASP A 158 -24.15 -3.81 -7.31
C ASP A 158 -23.53 -4.51 -6.09
N TRP A 159 -22.21 -4.75 -6.09
CA TRP A 159 -21.50 -5.31 -4.93
C TRP A 159 -21.69 -4.47 -3.66
N VAL A 160 -21.84 -5.12 -2.51
CA VAL A 160 -22.00 -4.43 -1.21
C VAL A 160 -20.63 -4.33 -0.51
N PRO A 161 -20.20 -3.12 -0.09
CA PRO A 161 -18.97 -2.98 0.68
C PRO A 161 -19.03 -3.75 1.99
N TRP A 162 -18.05 -4.61 2.24
CA TRP A 162 -17.93 -5.34 3.50
C TRP A 162 -16.49 -5.26 4.02
N LEU A 163 -16.32 -4.63 5.17
CA LEU A 163 -15.01 -4.37 5.77
C LEU A 163 -14.34 -5.69 6.17
N ARG A 164 -13.17 -5.95 5.59
CA ARG A 164 -12.35 -7.13 5.91
C ARG A 164 -10.90 -6.72 6.08
N GLY A 165 -10.23 -7.31 7.06
CA GLY A 165 -8.76 -7.22 7.19
C GLY A 165 -8.01 -8.10 6.19
N THR A 166 -8.69 -8.65 5.17
CA THR A 166 -8.07 -9.63 4.27
C THR A 166 -7.12 -8.95 3.30
N ILE A 167 -5.94 -9.57 3.16
CA ILE A 167 -4.89 -9.16 2.24
C ILE A 167 -4.75 -10.24 1.19
N ILE A 168 -4.68 -9.83 -0.08
CA ILE A 168 -4.53 -10.75 -1.21
C ILE A 168 -3.13 -11.37 -1.18
N LYS A 169 -3.02 -12.61 -0.69
CA LYS A 169 -1.79 -13.40 -0.74
C LYS A 169 -1.58 -13.95 -2.15
N THR A 170 -0.45 -13.62 -2.77
CA THR A 170 0.02 -14.27 -4.01
C THR A 170 1.18 -15.22 -3.68
N ALA A 171 0.88 -16.33 -2.99
CA ALA A 171 1.89 -17.25 -2.44
C ALA A 171 2.91 -17.76 -3.48
N VAL A 172 2.46 -18.04 -4.71
CA VAL A 172 3.34 -18.50 -5.80
C VAL A 172 4.36 -17.43 -6.21
N ILE A 173 3.94 -16.16 -6.25
CA ILE A 173 4.81 -15.04 -6.64
C ILE A 173 5.79 -14.72 -5.49
N MET A 174 5.32 -14.78 -4.25
CA MET A 174 6.13 -14.50 -3.05
C MET A 174 7.33 -15.45 -2.90
N LYS A 175 7.17 -16.74 -3.21
CA LYS A 175 8.26 -17.73 -3.10
C LYS A 175 9.46 -17.37 -3.97
N LYS A 176 9.18 -16.97 -5.22
CA LYS A 176 10.20 -16.57 -6.21
C LYS A 176 10.61 -15.10 -6.10
N ALA A 177 9.99 -14.32 -5.22
CA ALA A 177 10.32 -12.91 -5.10
C ALA A 177 11.70 -12.70 -4.45
N PRO A 178 12.44 -11.66 -4.86
CA PRO A 178 13.67 -11.23 -4.20
C PRO A 178 13.48 -10.98 -2.71
N THR A 179 14.53 -11.18 -1.92
CA THR A 179 14.50 -10.97 -0.46
C THR A 179 14.04 -9.55 -0.07
N TYR A 180 14.30 -8.55 -0.90
CA TYR A 180 13.78 -7.19 -0.74
C TYR A 180 12.25 -7.14 -0.57
N TYR A 181 11.51 -7.96 -1.33
CA TYR A 181 10.05 -8.02 -1.30
C TYR A 181 9.50 -8.99 -0.24
N LYS A 182 10.37 -9.76 0.42
CA LYS A 182 10.03 -10.70 1.49
C LYS A 182 10.05 -10.03 2.86
N LEU A 183 9.76 -10.80 3.91
CA LEU A 183 9.70 -10.31 5.29
C LEU A 183 10.97 -9.54 5.68
N ALA A 184 12.16 -10.12 5.45
CA ALA A 184 13.44 -9.51 5.82
C ALA A 184 13.63 -8.10 5.21
N GLY A 185 13.36 -7.94 3.91
CA GLY A 185 13.44 -6.63 3.26
C GLY A 185 12.43 -5.63 3.81
N ARG A 186 11.22 -6.09 4.16
CA ARG A 186 10.19 -5.24 4.77
C ARG A 186 10.57 -4.78 6.18
N LEU A 187 11.07 -5.68 7.02
CA LEU A 187 11.54 -5.33 8.36
C LEU A 187 12.69 -4.33 8.31
N TYR A 188 13.65 -4.55 7.40
CA TYR A 188 14.75 -3.62 7.18
C TYR A 188 14.25 -2.22 6.77
N LEU A 189 13.27 -2.15 5.87
CA LEU A 189 12.68 -0.86 5.48
C LEU A 189 11.99 -0.16 6.65
N TYR A 190 11.22 -0.88 7.48
CA TYR A 190 10.55 -0.28 8.64
C TYR A 190 11.55 0.23 9.67
N GLU A 191 12.57 -0.58 10.00
CA GLU A 191 13.62 -0.19 10.92
C GLU A 191 14.39 1.04 10.42
N LYS A 192 14.78 1.08 9.14
CA LYS A 192 15.56 2.20 8.61
C LYS A 192 14.76 3.48 8.36
N LEU A 193 13.46 3.37 8.06
CA LEU A 193 12.62 4.56 7.83
C LEU A 193 12.05 5.12 9.14
N TYR A 194 11.73 4.26 10.12
CA TYR A 194 10.95 4.64 11.30
C TYR A 194 11.58 4.24 12.63
N GLY A 195 12.64 3.42 12.63
CA GLY A 195 13.19 2.88 13.88
C GLY A 195 12.25 1.90 14.58
N GLU A 196 11.26 1.36 13.85
CA GLU A 196 10.19 0.53 14.41
C GLU A 196 10.03 -0.78 13.64
N LEU A 197 9.59 -1.82 14.33
CA LEU A 197 9.13 -3.08 13.73
C LEU A 197 7.60 -3.17 13.82
N PRO A 198 6.95 -3.99 12.96
CA PRO A 198 5.52 -4.24 13.06
C PRO A 198 5.13 -4.81 14.43
N PRO A 199 3.99 -4.39 15.02
CA PRO A 199 3.51 -4.97 16.27
C PRO A 199 3.20 -6.47 16.08
N PRO A 200 3.14 -7.29 17.16
CA PRO A 200 2.91 -8.74 17.05
C PRO A 200 1.60 -9.13 16.34
N ASP A 201 0.56 -8.28 16.44
CA ASP A 201 -0.74 -8.45 15.78
C ASP A 201 -0.75 -7.95 14.32
N SER A 202 0.40 -7.53 13.78
CA SER A 202 0.48 -6.94 12.46
C SER A 202 0.22 -7.96 11.35
N TRP A 203 -0.49 -7.49 10.32
CA TRP A 203 -0.72 -8.24 9.10
C TRP A 203 0.56 -8.65 8.36
N VAL A 204 1.65 -7.91 8.59
CA VAL A 204 2.96 -8.15 7.96
C VAL A 204 3.43 -9.58 8.24
N TRP A 205 3.28 -10.04 9.48
CA TRP A 205 3.66 -11.40 9.87
C TRP A 205 2.83 -12.43 9.10
N THR A 206 1.51 -12.30 9.11
CA THR A 206 0.64 -13.25 8.41
C THR A 206 0.85 -13.24 6.89
N PHE A 207 1.24 -12.11 6.30
CA PHE A 207 1.41 -11.98 4.85
C PHE A 207 2.76 -12.51 4.35
N TYR A 208 3.86 -12.18 5.02
CA TYR A 208 5.21 -12.45 4.53
C TYR A 208 5.85 -13.73 5.12
N PHE A 209 5.23 -14.38 6.10
CA PHE A 209 5.72 -15.62 6.72
C PHE A 209 5.41 -16.89 5.87
N VAL A 210 5.62 -16.80 4.55
CA VAL A 210 5.34 -17.87 3.56
C VAL A 210 6.64 -18.51 3.07
#